data_AF-A0A7S0B928-F1
#
_entry.id   AF-A0A7S0B928-F1
#
_cell.length_a   1.000
_cell.length_b   1.000
_cell.length_c   1.000
_cell.angle_alpha   90.00
_cell.angle_beta   90.00
_cell.angle_gamma   90.00
#
_symmetry.space_group_name_H-M   'P 1'
#
loop_
_entity.id
_entity.type
_entity.pdbx_description
1 polymer ?
#
loop_
_entity_poly.entity_id
_entity_poly.type
_entity_poly.pdbx_seq_one_letter_code
_entity_poly.pdbx_strand_id
1 'polypeptide(L)'
;EYVKLRLLPAMSFYQRRVPTYDRLRLLWMLLTLACTASSSVIAFMGELDYLPLAAALLSTATAWTEFADHSRKLERYSDSVRKLKQIESWWAHLGPVEQANRKHIETLVLETEATVAMEHTIWLSTGRGLDGKDEQGGDDDKDRATSKAAL
;
A
#
# COMPACT_ATOMS: atom_id res chain seq x y z
N GLU A 1 -29.45 -4.74 -11.96
CA GLU A 1 -28.51 -5.51 -12.80
C GLU A 1 -27.05 -5.07 -12.61
N TYR A 2 -26.77 -3.76 -12.58
CA TYR A 2 -25.45 -3.16 -12.29
C TYR A 2 -24.68 -3.77 -11.11
N VAL A 3 -25.33 -3.99 -9.97
CA VAL A 3 -24.72 -4.57 -8.75
C VAL A 3 -24.11 -5.95 -9.01
N LYS A 4 -24.78 -6.80 -9.79
CA LYS A 4 -24.30 -8.16 -10.08
C LYS A 4 -23.16 -8.17 -11.10
N LEU A 5 -23.16 -7.22 -12.04
CA LEU A 5 -22.22 -7.18 -13.17
C LEU A 5 -20.93 -6.38 -12.90
N ARG A 6 -20.96 -5.36 -12.02
CA ARG A 6 -19.77 -4.54 -11.72
C ARG A 6 -19.32 -4.60 -10.27
N LEU A 7 -20.25 -4.53 -9.33
CA LEU A 7 -19.92 -4.42 -7.91
C LEU A 7 -19.37 -5.74 -7.33
N LEU A 8 -20.07 -6.86 -7.58
CA LEU A 8 -19.62 -8.18 -7.11
C LEU A 8 -18.28 -8.64 -7.71
N PRO A 9 -18.03 -8.50 -9.04
CA PRO A 9 -16.74 -8.86 -9.61
C PRO A 9 -15.59 -8.00 -9.07
N ALA A 10 -15.79 -6.69 -8.94
CA ALA A 10 -14.79 -5.78 -8.38
C ALA A 10 -14.45 -6.17 -6.92
N MET A 11 -15.47 -6.45 -6.10
CA MET A 11 -15.29 -6.89 -4.72
C MET A 11 -14.53 -8.21 -4.62
N SER A 12 -14.90 -9.21 -5.43
CA SER A 12 -14.24 -10.52 -5.44
C SER A 12 -12.78 -10.46 -5.89
N PHE A 13 -12.46 -9.56 -6.83
CA PHE A 13 -11.10 -9.31 -7.30
C PHE A 13 -10.20 -8.81 -6.17
N TYR A 14 -10.69 -7.84 -5.38
CA TYR A 14 -9.93 -7.31 -4.25
C TYR A 14 -9.85 -8.34 -3.11
N GLN A 15 -10.95 -9.01 -2.77
CA GLN A 15 -10.98 -10.03 -1.71
C GLN A 15 -10.01 -11.20 -1.95
N ARG A 16 -9.85 -11.64 -3.20
CA ARG A 16 -8.96 -12.77 -3.52
C ARG A 16 -7.48 -12.43 -3.35
N ARG A 17 -7.11 -11.15 -3.46
CA ARG A 17 -5.71 -10.70 -3.34
C ARG A 17 -5.27 -10.47 -1.91
N VAL A 18 -6.16 -10.02 -1.03
CA VAL A 18 -5.90 -9.76 0.40
C VAL A 18 -5.16 -10.91 1.13
N PRO A 19 -5.65 -12.17 1.11
CA PRO A 19 -5.00 -13.25 1.88
C PRO A 19 -3.64 -13.68 1.32
N THR A 20 -3.35 -13.37 0.05
CA THR A 20 -2.06 -13.75 -0.57
C THR A 20 -0.93 -12.88 -0.05
N TYR A 21 -1.17 -11.58 0.12
CA TYR A 21 -0.18 -10.64 0.64
C TYR A 21 0.12 -10.88 2.13
N ASP A 22 -0.88 -11.26 2.91
CA ASP A 22 -0.69 -11.58 4.33
C ASP A 22 0.19 -12.82 4.52
N ARG A 23 -0.03 -13.86 3.71
CA ARG A 23 0.84 -15.05 3.69
C ARG A 23 2.26 -14.73 3.24
N LEU A 24 2.41 -13.84 2.26
CA LEU A 24 3.73 -13.43 1.80
C LEU A 24 4.49 -12.66 2.88
N ARG A 25 3.80 -11.78 3.61
CA ARG A 25 4.36 -11.07 4.77
C ARG A 25 4.82 -12.04 5.86
N LEU A 26 3.99 -13.03 6.19
CA LEU A 26 4.37 -14.07 7.15
C LEU A 26 5.59 -14.87 6.68
N LEU A 27 5.67 -15.20 5.38
CA LEU A 27 6.81 -15.91 4.81
C LEU A 27 8.10 -15.07 4.95
N TRP A 28 8.08 -13.78 4.61
CA TRP A 28 9.24 -12.91 4.78
C TRP A 28 9.66 -12.76 6.24
N MET A 29 8.69 -12.66 7.17
CA MET A 29 8.96 -12.61 8.60
C MET A 29 9.61 -13.90 9.11
N LEU A 30 9.16 -15.07 8.65
CA LEU A 30 9.77 -16.35 8.99
C LEU A 30 11.19 -16.46 8.41
N LEU A 31 11.41 -15.95 7.20
CA LEU A 31 12.71 -15.96 6.54
C LEU A 31 13.73 -15.08 7.28
N THR A 32 13.35 -13.87 7.71
CA THR A 32 14.25 -12.99 8.49
C THR A 32 14.56 -13.58 9.86
N LEU A 33 13.59 -14.23 10.50
CA LEU A 33 13.77 -14.89 11.79
C LEU A 33 14.70 -16.11 11.68
N ALA A 34 14.55 -16.91 10.61
CA ALA A 34 15.46 -18.01 10.29
C ALA A 34 16.89 -17.49 10.02
N CYS A 35 17.05 -16.42 9.25
CA CYS A 35 18.34 -15.83 8.93
C CYS A 35 19.06 -15.25 10.18
N THR A 36 18.29 -14.69 11.11
CA THR A 36 18.79 -14.24 12.42
C THR A 36 19.25 -15.42 13.27
N ALA A 37 18.47 -16.51 13.31
CA ALA A 37 18.83 -17.73 14.02
C ALA A 37 20.11 -18.37 13.43
N SER A 38 20.21 -18.44 12.10
CA SER A 38 21.41 -18.93 11.40
C SER A 38 22.64 -18.07 11.72
N SER A 39 22.50 -16.74 11.73
CA SER A 39 23.60 -15.83 12.11
C SER A 39 24.10 -16.09 13.53
N SER A 40 23.18 -16.37 14.47
CA SER A 40 23.52 -16.71 15.86
C SER A 40 24.32 -18.02 15.96
N VAL A 41 23.94 -19.04 15.19
CA VAL A 41 24.64 -20.33 15.15
C VAL A 41 26.05 -20.18 14.55
N ILE A 42 26.20 -19.43 13.45
CA ILE A 42 27.51 -19.17 12.82
C ILE A 42 28.45 -18.45 13.81
N ALA A 43 27.93 -17.45 14.53
CA ALA A 43 28.70 -16.75 15.55
C ALA A 43 29.17 -17.69 16.68
N PHE A 44 28.34 -18.66 17.07
CA PHE A 44 28.71 -19.66 18.08
C PHE A 44 29.78 -20.65 17.60
N MET A 45 29.78 -21.01 16.30
CA MET A 45 30.77 -21.91 15.72
C MET A 45 32.15 -21.26 15.51
N GLY A 46 32.28 -19.94 15.72
CA GLY A 46 33.56 -19.21 15.60
C GLY A 46 33.99 -18.92 14.15
N GLU A 47 33.15 -19.25 13.18
CA GLU A 47 33.35 -19.02 11.74
C GLU A 47 32.98 -17.57 11.39
N LEU A 48 33.90 -16.65 11.68
CA LEU A 48 33.69 -15.20 11.50
C LEU A 48 33.68 -14.75 10.02
N ASP A 49 34.23 -15.55 9.10
CA ASP A 49 34.35 -15.18 7.68
C ASP A 49 32.99 -15.12 6.96
N TYR A 50 32.02 -15.91 7.41
CA TYR A 50 30.68 -15.98 6.80
C TYR A 50 29.66 -15.05 7.47
N LEU A 51 29.99 -14.49 8.64
CA LEU A 51 29.10 -13.61 9.40
C LEU A 51 28.70 -12.32 8.64
N PRO A 52 29.60 -11.61 7.93
CA PRO A 52 29.24 -10.42 7.17
C PRO A 52 28.27 -10.71 6.02
N LEU A 53 28.41 -11.88 5.38
CA LEU A 53 27.51 -12.32 4.31
C LEU A 53 26.09 -12.55 4.84
N ALA A 54 25.97 -13.23 5.99
CA ALA A 54 24.69 -13.47 6.65
C ALA A 54 24.03 -12.14 7.09
N ALA A 55 24.83 -11.22 7.65
CA ALA A 55 24.37 -9.89 8.04
C ALA A 55 23.88 -9.05 6.85
N ALA A 56 24.59 -9.10 5.71
CA ALA A 56 24.20 -8.40 4.48
C ALA A 56 22.90 -8.96 3.87
N LEU A 57 22.71 -10.28 3.93
CA LEU A 57 21.45 -10.91 3.50
C LEU A 57 20.29 -10.52 4.42
N LEU A 58 20.51 -10.52 5.73
CA LEU A 58 19.50 -10.10 6.70
C LEU A 58 19.12 -8.63 6.53
N SER A 59 20.10 -7.73 6.33
CA SER A 59 19.85 -6.31 6.11
C SER A 59 19.11 -6.07 4.80
N THR A 60 19.46 -6.79 3.73
CA THR A 60 18.75 -6.73 2.45
C THR A 60 17.32 -7.23 2.57
N ALA A 61 17.09 -8.36 3.25
CA ALA A 61 15.75 -8.89 3.49
C ALA A 61 14.91 -7.92 4.33
N THR A 62 15.52 -7.32 5.36
CA THR A 62 14.86 -6.32 6.21
C THR A 62 14.50 -5.07 5.41
N ALA A 63 15.45 -4.53 4.64
CA ALA A 63 15.23 -3.40 3.74
C ALA A 63 14.16 -3.72 2.69
N TRP A 64 14.14 -4.95 2.15
CA TRP A 64 13.10 -5.38 1.23
C TRP A 64 11.73 -5.42 1.94
N THR A 65 11.62 -5.96 3.15
CA THR A 65 10.34 -5.96 3.88
C THR A 65 9.84 -4.56 4.22
N GLU A 66 10.75 -3.64 4.51
CA GLU A 66 10.44 -2.24 4.81
C GLU A 66 10.01 -1.50 3.53
N PHE A 67 10.77 -1.66 2.45
CA PHE A 67 10.45 -1.06 1.15
C PHE A 67 9.20 -1.65 0.52
N ALA A 68 8.93 -2.93 0.77
CA ALA A 68 7.83 -3.62 0.15
C ALA A 68 6.47 -3.09 0.65
N ASP A 69 6.42 -2.34 1.77
CA ASP A 69 5.25 -1.61 2.29
C ASP A 69 3.92 -2.38 2.09
N HIS A 70 3.99 -3.71 2.27
CA HIS A 70 2.90 -4.64 1.95
C HIS A 70 1.70 -4.35 2.86
N SER A 71 1.97 -3.86 4.07
CA SER A 71 0.97 -3.43 5.04
C SER A 71 0.12 -2.28 4.51
N ARG A 72 0.71 -1.22 3.93
CA ARG A 72 -0.07 -0.10 3.37
C ARG A 72 -0.91 -0.52 2.18
N LYS A 73 -0.35 -1.34 1.29
CA LYS A 73 -1.10 -1.87 0.13
C LYS A 73 -2.25 -2.76 0.61
N LEU A 74 -2.02 -3.63 1.59
CA LEU A 74 -3.01 -4.56 2.13
C LEU A 74 -4.13 -3.86 2.89
N GLU A 75 -3.77 -2.92 3.77
CA GLU A 75 -4.73 -2.10 4.53
C GLU A 75 -5.63 -1.31 3.57
N ARG A 76 -5.06 -0.76 2.50
CA ARG A 76 -5.81 -0.04 1.47
C ARG A 76 -6.82 -0.92 0.73
N TYR A 77 -6.41 -2.11 0.28
CA TYR A 77 -7.35 -3.04 -0.37
C TYR A 77 -8.43 -3.51 0.60
N SER A 78 -8.10 -3.71 1.87
CA SER A 78 -9.06 -4.08 2.91
C SER A 78 -10.10 -2.96 3.14
N ASP A 79 -9.65 -1.71 3.18
CA ASP A 79 -10.53 -0.54 3.34
C ASP A 79 -11.47 -0.37 2.13
N SER A 80 -10.95 -0.52 0.90
CA SER A 80 -11.74 -0.50 -0.33
C SER A 80 -12.78 -1.64 -0.36
N VAL A 81 -12.43 -2.85 0.09
CA VAL A 81 -13.38 -3.98 0.22
C VAL A 81 -14.44 -3.68 1.28
N ARG A 82 -14.07 -3.08 2.41
CA ARG A 82 -15.00 -2.72 3.48
C ARG A 82 -16.03 -1.68 3.01
N LYS A 83 -15.58 -0.66 2.27
CA LYS A 83 -16.46 0.35 1.65
C LYS A 83 -17.43 -0.26 0.65
N LEU A 84 -16.94 -1.13 -0.25
CA LEU A 84 -17.80 -1.84 -1.20
C LEU A 84 -18.82 -2.75 -0.50
N LYS A 85 -18.44 -3.42 0.59
CA LYS A 85 -19.35 -4.23 1.40
C LYS A 85 -20.42 -3.40 2.10
N GLN A 86 -20.05 -2.21 2.58
CA GLN A 86 -21.00 -1.29 3.20
C GLN A 86 -22.04 -0.79 2.20
N ILE A 87 -21.62 -0.45 0.97
CA ILE A 87 -22.52 -0.05 -0.12
C ILE A 87 -23.46 -1.20 -0.50
N GLU A 88 -22.94 -2.42 -0.59
CA GLU A 88 -23.75 -3.62 -0.88
C GLU A 88 -24.78 -3.91 0.22
N SER A 89 -24.37 -3.84 1.48
CA SER A 89 -25.28 -4.01 2.62
C SER A 89 -26.35 -2.91 2.67
N TRP A 90 -25.98 -1.66 2.41
CA TRP A 90 -26.94 -0.55 2.31
C TRP A 90 -27.95 -0.80 1.19
N TRP A 91 -27.48 -1.16 0.00
CA TRP A 91 -28.34 -1.48 -1.14
C TRP A 91 -29.29 -2.65 -0.85
N ALA A 92 -28.80 -3.68 -0.16
CA ALA A 92 -29.60 -4.84 0.23
C ALA A 92 -30.69 -4.51 1.26
N HIS A 93 -30.50 -3.46 2.07
CA HIS A 93 -31.51 -2.99 3.04
C HIS A 93 -32.60 -2.11 2.40
N LEU A 94 -32.34 -1.50 1.24
CA LEU A 94 -33.36 -0.72 0.53
C LEU A 94 -34.47 -1.63 0.00
N GLY A 95 -35.73 -1.23 0.22
CA GLY A 95 -36.88 -1.91 -0.35
C GLY A 95 -36.96 -1.77 -1.88
N PRO A 96 -37.74 -2.62 -2.57
CA PRO A 96 -37.80 -2.63 -4.05
C PRO A 96 -38.27 -1.29 -4.66
N VAL A 97 -39.10 -0.53 -3.95
CA VAL A 97 -39.55 0.82 -4.36
C VAL A 97 -38.42 1.84 -4.25
N GLU A 98 -37.62 1.75 -3.19
CA GLU A 98 -36.49 2.65 -2.97
C GLU A 98 -35.30 2.34 -3.90
N GLN A 99 -35.09 1.06 -4.23
CA GLN A 99 -34.12 0.62 -5.23
C GLN A 99 -34.50 1.07 -6.66
N ALA A 100 -35.80 1.26 -6.94
CA ALA A 100 -36.28 1.82 -8.20
C ALA A 100 -36.16 3.35 -8.25
N ASN A 101 -35.89 4.01 -7.11
CA ASN A 101 -35.67 5.45 -7.09
C ASN A 101 -34.34 5.78 -7.75
N ARG A 102 -34.42 6.58 -8.82
CA ARG A 102 -33.28 7.02 -9.62
C ARG A 102 -32.18 7.67 -8.77
N LYS A 103 -32.56 8.40 -7.73
CA LYS A 103 -31.61 9.05 -6.80
C LYS A 103 -30.72 8.02 -6.08
N HIS A 104 -31.29 6.92 -5.61
CA HIS A 104 -30.52 5.87 -4.93
C HIS A 104 -29.64 5.07 -5.90
N ILE A 105 -30.12 4.86 -7.12
CA ILE A 105 -29.32 4.22 -8.19
C ILE A 105 -28.10 5.09 -8.52
N GLU A 106 -28.28 6.41 -8.68
CA GLU A 106 -27.21 7.35 -8.96
C GLU A 106 -26.19 7.40 -7.81
N THR A 107 -26.64 7.45 -6.55
CA THR A 107 -25.76 7.39 -5.38
C THR A 107 -24.94 6.09 -5.34
N LEU A 108 -25.56 4.93 -5.58
CA LEU A 108 -24.86 3.65 -5.64
C LEU A 108 -23.75 3.66 -6.68
N VAL A 109 -24.06 4.10 -7.91
CA VAL A 109 -23.09 4.14 -9.01
C VAL A 109 -21.93 5.09 -8.66
N LEU A 110 -22.24 6.30 -8.18
CA LEU A 110 -21.24 7.30 -7.84
C LEU A 110 -20.29 6.81 -6.74
N GLU A 111 -20.80 6.25 -5.65
CA GLU A 111 -19.95 5.77 -4.54
C GLU A 111 -19.07 4.58 -4.95
N THR A 112 -19.62 3.68 -5.76
CA THR A 112 -18.88 2.51 -6.28
C THR A 112 -17.76 2.95 -7.21
N GLU A 113 -18.06 3.79 -8.20
CA GLU A 113 -17.08 4.28 -9.17
C GLU A 113 -16.08 5.22 -8.52
N ALA A 114 -16.47 6.03 -7.53
CA ALA A 114 -15.54 6.86 -6.76
C ALA A 114 -14.51 6.01 -6.01
N THR A 115 -14.94 4.90 -5.39
CA THR A 115 -14.03 3.97 -4.69
C THR A 115 -13.05 3.32 -5.66
N VAL A 116 -13.51 2.92 -6.85
CA VAL A 116 -12.67 2.30 -7.89
C VAL A 116 -11.72 3.34 -8.52
N ALA A 117 -12.20 4.54 -8.82
CA ALA A 117 -11.41 5.61 -9.40
C ALA A 117 -10.33 6.09 -8.43
N MET A 118 -10.65 6.19 -7.14
CA MET A 118 -9.67 6.52 -6.10
C MET A 118 -8.55 5.48 -6.02
N GLU A 119 -8.87 4.19 -6.15
CA GLU A 119 -7.81 3.19 -6.22
C GLU A 119 -6.94 3.42 -7.47
N HIS A 120 -7.53 3.62 -8.65
CA HIS A 120 -6.77 3.86 -9.87
C HIS A 120 -5.87 5.11 -9.81
N THR A 121 -6.32 6.21 -9.21
CA THR A 121 -5.51 7.43 -9.05
C THR A 121 -4.33 7.21 -8.11
N ILE A 122 -4.49 6.40 -7.07
CA ILE A 122 -3.40 6.07 -6.14
C ILE A 122 -2.32 5.22 -6.84
N TRP A 123 -2.70 4.32 -7.75
CA TRP A 123 -1.72 3.58 -8.55
C TRP A 123 -0.93 4.49 -9.47
N LEU A 124 -1.61 5.45 -10.11
CA LEU A 124 -0.97 6.45 -10.98
C LEU A 124 -0.08 7.43 -10.21
N SER A 125 -0.49 7.86 -9.01
CA SER A 125 0.31 8.77 -8.18
C SER A 125 1.53 8.08 -7.56
N THR A 126 1.44 6.78 -7.26
CA THR A 126 2.60 5.98 -6.83
C THR A 126 3.67 5.91 -7.93
N GLY A 127 3.28 5.96 -9.21
CA GLY A 127 4.21 6.05 -10.35
C GLY A 127 4.83 7.44 -10.54
N ARG A 128 4.08 8.51 -10.28
CA ARG A 128 4.58 9.90 -10.40
C ARG A 128 5.51 10.35 -9.27
N GLY A 129 5.48 9.70 -8.11
CA GLY A 129 6.41 9.97 -7.02
C GLY A 129 7.87 9.64 -7.33
N LEU A 130 8.13 8.92 -8.41
CA LEU A 130 9.49 8.61 -8.91
C LEU A 130 10.01 9.64 -9.92
N ASP A 131 9.17 10.56 -10.40
CA ASP A 131 9.49 11.50 -11.50
C ASP A 131 9.39 12.98 -11.07
N GLY A 132 9.16 13.25 -9.79
CA GLY A 132 8.83 14.59 -9.27
C GLY A 132 9.62 14.98 -8.04
N LYS A 133 10.93 14.72 -8.03
CA LYS A 133 11.83 15.19 -6.96
C LYS A 133 12.96 16.09 -7.47
N ASP A 134 12.63 16.95 -8.43
CA ASP A 134 13.36 18.18 -8.76
C ASP A 134 12.23 19.21 -8.91
N GLU A 135 11.93 20.10 -7.96
CA GLU A 135 12.63 21.36 -7.71
C GLU A 135 12.05 21.97 -6.43
N GLN A 136 12.76 21.86 -5.31
CA GLN A 136 12.59 22.82 -4.21
C GLN A 136 13.86 22.83 -3.35
N GLY A 137 14.81 23.66 -3.75
CA GLY A 137 16.04 23.85 -3.00
C GLY A 137 17.01 24.75 -3.76
N GLY A 138 16.89 26.07 -3.58
CA GLY A 138 17.96 26.97 -3.97
C GLY A 138 17.53 28.40 -4.32
N ASP A 139 16.93 29.13 -3.38
CA ASP A 139 17.01 30.61 -3.42
C ASP A 139 16.84 31.21 -2.02
N ASP A 140 17.76 30.93 -1.10
CA ASP A 140 17.80 31.59 0.23
C ASP A 140 19.24 31.89 0.71
N ASP A 141 20.25 31.87 -0.18
CA ASP A 141 21.65 32.11 0.19
C ASP A 141 22.33 33.26 -0.59
N LYS A 142 21.54 34.20 -1.14
CA LYS A 142 22.07 35.43 -1.75
C LYS A 142 22.04 36.66 -0.85
N ASP A 143 21.24 36.68 0.22
CA ASP A 143 21.11 37.87 1.08
C ASP A 143 22.14 37.94 2.22
N ARG A 144 22.90 36.88 2.47
CA ARG A 144 23.94 36.89 3.52
C ARG A 144 25.32 37.37 3.02
N ALA A 145 25.56 37.34 1.71
CA ALA A 145 26.84 37.76 1.13
C ALA A 145 26.95 39.28 0.96
N THR A 146 25.84 39.98 0.74
CA THR A 146 25.83 41.46 0.56
C THR A 146 25.92 42.21 1.89
N SER A 147 25.49 41.62 3.01
CA SER A 147 25.59 42.25 4.34
C SER A 147 27.01 42.25 4.92
N LYS A 148 27.89 41.32 4.52
CA LYS A 148 29.28 41.25 5.00
C LYS A 148 30.27 42.12 4.21
N ALA A 149 29.86 42.68 3.09
CA ALA A 149 30.69 43.59 2.29
C ALA A 149 30.46 45.09 2.63
N ALA A 150 29.56 45.39 3.56
CA ALA A 150 29.14 46.75 3.92
C ALA A 150 29.51 47.17 5.35
N LEU A 151 30.43 46.44 6.02
CA LEU A 151 31.07 46.81 7.28
C LEU A 151 32.59 46.70 7.12
#